data_AF-A0A1Y1YJT5-F1
#
_entry.id   AF-A0A1Y1YJT5-F1
#
_cell.length_a   1.000
_cell.length_b   1.000
_cell.length_c   1.000
_cell.angle_alpha   90.00
_cell.angle_beta   90.00
_cell.angle_gamma   90.00
#
_symmetry.space_group_name_H-M   'P 1'
#
loop_
_entity.id
_entity.type
_entity.pdbx_description
1 polymer ?
#
loop_
_entity_poly.entity_id
_entity_poly.type
_entity_poly.pdbx_seq_one_letter_code
_entity_poly.pdbx_strand_id
1 'polypeptide(L)'
;MFKFKNFIFIALIVLSFSLVTVKANFGEVLRYGKAPNGEDIICVYRFGIPQNCYPKVFQPTEEYQTILKGQEVPPGLDVQLSLITGERRAKLSDAQIRAKRLAQQHPQPQKRFYQPQHDLRQFPHPRYNFSKQEELKKRQNQQQLEAQQQYLNYLHNVQLKKEKEAEEAKEQYLQYLRKQQEQKEIEEEQSQYLENLQNQKQQEAEEAQQQYLQYLQKLRLFARYHPSRQTYQQRQYQQKYLYYLKQEQLSKQNEAEEAKEQYLQYIKQLEKQRESREVQSQYLQQLQNQKQQEAEEAKQQYLHYLQQHENVKDLKEQENLNEKVKMSDKLVDGHLNTSDKSHEKDQFNEIVTVENETEDDESERKIENEMKKKILNLKKKWTFNRTNMKVMKIMKKEMKKIIKVRKIMKKFPKCIIKIRFLMMKHLVVLKKLKVLKKRLKF
;
A
#
# COMPACT_ATOMS: atom_id res chain seq x y z
N MET A 1 -26.17 -51.13 -2.55
CA MET A 1 -24.71 -51.34 -2.41
C MET A 1 -23.83 -50.15 -2.84
N PHE A 2 -24.38 -48.97 -3.19
CA PHE A 2 -23.58 -47.83 -3.67
C PHE A 2 -23.06 -46.85 -2.59
N LYS A 3 -23.45 -47.01 -1.32
CA LYS A 3 -23.13 -46.02 -0.27
C LYS A 3 -21.78 -46.23 0.43
N PHE A 4 -21.22 -47.45 0.40
CA PHE A 4 -19.96 -47.74 1.10
C PHE A 4 -18.71 -47.25 0.34
N LYS A 5 -18.74 -47.24 -1.00
CA LYS A 5 -17.59 -46.84 -1.83
C LYS A 5 -17.26 -45.35 -1.71
N ASN A 6 -18.26 -44.50 -1.52
CA ASN A 6 -18.06 -43.04 -1.38
C ASN A 6 -17.46 -42.67 -0.02
N PHE A 7 -17.73 -43.44 1.04
CA PHE A 7 -17.14 -43.19 2.36
C PHE A 7 -15.63 -43.47 2.39
N ILE A 8 -15.19 -44.52 1.70
CA ILE A 8 -13.77 -44.88 1.60
C ILE A 8 -12.99 -43.80 0.83
N PHE A 9 -13.58 -43.26 -0.24
CA PHE A 9 -12.96 -42.18 -1.01
C PHE A 9 -12.80 -40.88 -0.20
N ILE A 10 -13.80 -40.49 0.57
CA ILE A 10 -13.71 -39.29 1.43
C ILE A 10 -12.67 -39.51 2.54
N ALA A 11 -12.63 -40.69 3.15
CA ALA A 11 -11.62 -41.01 4.17
C ALA A 11 -10.19 -40.96 3.61
N LEU A 12 -9.96 -41.46 2.39
CA LEU A 12 -8.65 -41.40 1.73
C LEU A 12 -8.23 -39.98 1.37
N ILE A 13 -9.17 -39.11 0.98
CA ILE A 13 -8.89 -37.69 0.70
C ILE A 13 -8.57 -36.95 2.01
N VAL A 14 -9.29 -37.22 3.10
CA VAL A 14 -8.98 -36.60 4.40
C VAL A 14 -7.62 -37.08 4.92
N LEU A 15 -7.28 -38.37 4.75
CA LEU A 15 -5.99 -38.93 5.15
C LEU A 15 -4.82 -38.33 4.35
N SER A 16 -5.01 -38.07 3.05
CA SER A 16 -3.98 -37.47 2.20
C SER A 16 -3.76 -35.99 2.49
N PHE A 17 -4.79 -35.23 2.88
CA PHE A 17 -4.64 -33.84 3.31
C PHE A 17 -3.91 -33.69 4.66
N SER A 18 -4.03 -34.65 5.57
CA SER A 18 -3.27 -34.65 6.84
C SER A 18 -1.76 -34.97 6.69
N LEU A 19 -1.32 -35.45 5.52
CA LEU A 19 0.10 -35.72 5.23
C LEU A 19 0.80 -34.57 4.49
N VAL A 20 0.10 -33.46 4.20
CA VAL A 20 0.72 -32.21 3.73
C VAL A 20 1.39 -31.51 4.93
N THR A 21 2.50 -32.12 5.35
CA THR A 21 3.76 -31.47 5.67
C THR A 21 3.66 -30.20 6.51
N VAL A 22 3.34 -30.37 7.79
CA VAL A 22 4.03 -29.59 8.81
C VAL A 22 5.51 -29.95 8.67
N LYS A 23 6.25 -29.16 7.88
CA LYS A 23 7.71 -29.07 7.97
C LYS A 23 7.99 -28.51 9.37
N ALA A 24 7.86 -29.37 10.37
CA ALA A 24 8.35 -29.10 11.70
C ALA A 24 9.86 -28.96 11.50
N ASN A 25 10.32 -27.71 11.37
CA ASN A 25 11.72 -27.37 11.47
C ASN A 25 12.10 -27.73 12.91
N PHE A 26 12.39 -29.01 13.16
CA PHE A 26 12.95 -29.50 14.41
C PHE A 26 14.13 -28.60 14.72
N GLY A 27 13.96 -27.80 15.77
CA GLY A 27 14.63 -26.52 15.94
C GLY A 27 16.14 -26.64 15.76
N GLU A 28 16.68 -25.86 14.83
CA GLU A 28 18.12 -25.60 14.77
C GLU A 28 18.52 -24.98 16.11
N VAL A 29 19.38 -25.67 16.85
CA VAL A 29 19.92 -25.14 18.12
C VAL A 29 21.24 -24.48 17.81
N LEU A 30 21.32 -23.17 18.04
CA LEU A 30 22.56 -22.41 17.98
C LEU A 30 23.33 -22.59 19.29
N ARG A 31 24.61 -22.97 19.21
CA ARG A 31 25.52 -22.97 20.36
C ARG A 31 26.68 -22.01 20.11
N TYR A 32 27.04 -21.27 21.14
CA TYR A 32 28.18 -20.37 21.15
C TYR A 32 29.40 -21.11 21.68
N GLY A 33 30.54 -20.92 21.04
CA GLY A 33 31.82 -21.52 21.43
C GLY A 33 32.99 -20.62 21.07
N LYS A 34 34.19 -21.04 21.44
CA LYS A 34 35.44 -20.40 21.01
C LYS A 34 36.17 -21.29 20.01
N ALA A 35 36.60 -20.72 18.90
CA ALA A 35 37.46 -21.40 17.94
C ALA A 35 38.88 -21.57 18.50
N PRO A 36 39.72 -22.45 17.91
CA PRO A 36 41.10 -22.68 18.36
C PRO A 36 41.98 -21.42 18.35
N ASN A 37 41.65 -20.44 17.51
CA ASN A 37 42.31 -19.14 17.44
C ASN A 37 41.81 -18.14 18.51
N GLY A 38 40.87 -18.54 19.37
CA GLY A 38 40.30 -17.73 20.44
C GLY A 38 39.11 -16.85 20.01
N GLU A 39 38.70 -16.89 18.74
CA GLU A 39 37.56 -16.10 18.25
C GLU A 39 36.22 -16.73 18.67
N ASP A 40 35.22 -15.89 18.97
CA ASP A 40 33.87 -16.35 19.27
C ASP A 40 33.18 -16.84 17.99
N ILE A 41 32.69 -18.08 18.02
CA ILE A 41 31.99 -18.74 16.91
C ILE A 41 30.59 -19.20 17.33
N ILE A 42 29.71 -19.30 16.33
CA ILE A 42 28.35 -19.83 16.46
C ILE A 42 28.29 -21.10 15.62
N CYS A 43 27.87 -22.21 16.22
CA CYS A 43 27.71 -23.50 15.54
C CYS A 43 26.24 -23.90 15.50
N VAL A 44 25.77 -24.30 14.32
CA VAL A 44 24.42 -24.84 14.09
C VAL A 44 24.46 -26.34 14.33
N TYR A 45 23.69 -26.81 15.32
CA TYR A 45 23.58 -28.23 15.63
C TYR A 45 22.32 -28.83 15.02
N ARG A 46 22.47 -29.98 14.38
CA ARG A 46 21.37 -30.81 13.92
C ARG A 46 21.58 -32.23 14.43
N PHE A 47 20.64 -32.73 15.23
CA PHE A 47 20.74 -34.04 15.91
C PHE A 47 22.03 -34.23 16.74
N GLY A 48 22.50 -33.17 17.40
CA GLY A 48 23.69 -33.22 18.26
C GLY A 48 25.04 -33.15 17.53
N ILE A 49 25.04 -33.06 16.20
CA ILE A 49 26.25 -32.93 15.38
C ILE A 49 26.36 -31.49 14.87
N PRO A 50 27.52 -30.80 15.03
CA PRO A 50 27.73 -29.48 14.45
C PRO A 50 27.81 -29.60 12.92
N GLN A 51 26.89 -28.95 12.19
CA GLN A 51 26.92 -28.97 10.73
C GLN A 51 27.74 -27.84 10.14
N ASN A 52 27.58 -26.63 10.69
CA ASN A 52 28.28 -25.44 10.21
C ASN A 52 28.59 -24.51 11.38
N CYS A 53 29.80 -23.99 11.42
CA CYS A 53 30.26 -23.02 12.40
C CYS A 53 30.76 -21.78 11.68
N TYR A 54 30.37 -20.60 12.17
CA TYR A 54 30.72 -19.31 11.58
C TYR A 54 31.09 -18.30 12.67
N PRO A 55 31.86 -17.24 12.33
CA PRO A 55 32.19 -16.19 13.28
C PRO A 55 30.94 -15.55 13.89
N LYS A 56 31.00 -15.24 15.18
CA LYS A 56 29.92 -14.55 15.91
C LYS A 56 29.65 -13.17 15.32
N VAL A 57 30.70 -12.44 14.96
CA VAL A 57 30.63 -11.13 14.31
C VAL A 57 30.65 -11.31 12.80
N PHE A 58 29.68 -10.71 12.11
CA PHE A 58 29.59 -10.74 10.65
C PHE A 58 30.82 -10.06 10.01
N GLN A 59 31.46 -10.74 9.06
CA GLN A 59 32.62 -10.22 8.32
C GLN A 59 32.17 -9.62 6.98
N PRO A 60 32.10 -8.27 6.86
CA PRO A 60 31.53 -7.62 5.69
C PRO A 60 32.45 -7.65 4.47
N THR A 61 31.87 -7.82 3.29
CA THR A 61 32.55 -7.71 1.99
C THR A 61 32.05 -6.53 1.15
N GLU A 62 32.67 -6.30 -0.02
CA GLU A 62 32.20 -5.28 -0.97
C GLU A 62 30.84 -5.63 -1.58
N GLU A 63 30.51 -6.92 -1.68
CA GLU A 63 29.21 -7.43 -2.12
C GLU A 63 28.30 -7.80 -0.95
N TYR A 64 26.98 -7.81 -1.19
CA TYR A 64 25.99 -8.21 -0.19
C TYR A 64 26.09 -9.70 0.13
N GLN A 65 26.39 -10.02 1.38
CA GLN A 65 26.36 -11.40 1.89
C GLN A 65 25.19 -11.59 2.86
N THR A 66 24.65 -12.81 2.90
CA THR A 66 23.57 -13.17 3.82
C THR A 66 24.09 -13.23 5.25
N ILE A 67 23.40 -12.54 6.16
CA ILE A 67 23.68 -12.58 7.60
C ILE A 67 23.07 -13.86 8.16
N LEU A 68 23.90 -14.72 8.77
CA LEU A 68 23.44 -15.97 9.36
C LEU A 68 22.76 -15.72 10.72
N LYS A 69 21.89 -16.65 11.13
CA LYS A 69 21.10 -16.51 12.36
C LYS A 69 22.02 -16.37 13.59
N GLY A 70 21.75 -15.37 14.42
CA GLY A 70 22.52 -15.14 15.65
C GLY A 70 23.85 -14.40 15.47
N GLN A 71 24.27 -14.06 14.23
CA GLN A 71 25.44 -13.20 14.02
C GLN A 71 25.17 -11.75 14.44
N GLU A 72 26.17 -11.13 15.05
CA GLU A 72 26.20 -9.72 15.39
C GLU A 72 26.68 -8.92 14.18
N VAL A 73 25.92 -7.88 13.80
CA VAL A 73 26.24 -7.03 12.64
C VAL A 73 26.95 -5.77 13.14
N PRO A 74 28.21 -5.50 12.73
CA PRO A 74 28.89 -4.27 13.07
C PRO A 74 28.14 -3.01 12.61
N PRO A 75 28.19 -1.90 13.36
CA PRO A 75 27.59 -0.64 12.94
C PRO A 75 28.30 -0.07 11.70
N GLY A 76 27.58 0.70 10.88
CA GLY A 76 28.13 1.36 9.68
C GLY A 76 28.15 0.51 8.41
N LEU A 77 27.55 -0.68 8.45
CA LEU A 77 27.29 -1.51 7.28
C LEU A 77 25.96 -1.15 6.62
N ASP A 78 25.89 -1.37 5.31
CA ASP A 78 24.66 -1.22 4.55
C ASP A 78 23.88 -2.55 4.57
N VAL A 79 22.67 -2.54 5.15
CA VAL A 79 21.89 -3.74 5.45
C VAL A 79 20.58 -3.73 4.66
N GLN A 80 20.34 -4.77 3.86
CA GLN A 80 19.09 -5.00 3.15
C GLN A 80 18.27 -6.10 3.82
N LEU A 81 16.96 -5.89 3.95
CA LEU A 81 16.00 -6.89 4.41
C LEU A 81 15.05 -7.23 3.26
N SER A 82 15.06 -8.49 2.84
CA SER A 82 14.06 -8.99 1.88
C SER A 82 12.70 -9.10 2.57
N LEU A 83 11.72 -8.32 2.12
CA LEU A 83 10.37 -8.34 2.70
C LEU A 83 9.61 -9.65 2.41
N ILE A 84 9.99 -10.36 1.35
CA ILE A 84 9.33 -11.62 0.94
C ILE A 84 9.87 -12.79 1.75
N THR A 85 11.20 -12.89 1.89
CA THR A 85 11.85 -14.05 2.52
C THR A 85 12.25 -13.81 3.98
N GLY A 86 12.29 -12.55 4.42
CA GLY A 86 12.84 -12.16 5.73
C GLY A 86 14.37 -12.28 5.83
N GLU A 87 15.06 -12.59 4.73
CA GLU A 87 16.52 -12.70 4.70
C GLU A 87 17.19 -11.33 4.87
N ARG A 88 18.19 -11.28 5.75
CA ARG A 88 19.01 -10.09 5.98
C ARG A 88 20.33 -10.25 5.23
N ARG A 89 20.74 -9.23 4.47
CA ARG A 89 22.03 -9.17 3.77
C ARG A 89 22.77 -7.90 4.16
N ALA A 90 24.09 -7.94 4.21
CA ALA A 90 24.90 -6.76 4.51
C ALA A 90 26.16 -6.68 3.66
N LYS A 91 26.59 -5.45 3.36
CA LYS A 91 27.87 -5.13 2.70
C LYS A 91 28.56 -3.94 3.36
N LEU A 92 29.84 -3.73 3.03
CA LEU A 92 30.56 -2.50 3.34
C LEU A 92 29.84 -1.30 2.72
N SER A 93 29.78 -0.17 3.44
CA SER A 93 29.22 1.05 2.87
C SER A 93 30.11 1.60 1.76
N ASP A 94 29.53 2.30 0.77
CA ASP A 94 30.29 2.83 -0.37
C ASP A 94 31.40 3.81 0.06
N ALA A 95 31.26 4.45 1.23
CA ALA A 95 32.31 5.26 1.83
C ALA A 95 33.49 4.41 2.31
N GLN A 96 33.22 3.28 2.99
CA GLN A 96 34.24 2.33 3.43
C GLN A 96 34.92 1.63 2.26
N ILE A 97 34.18 1.26 1.21
CA ILE A 97 34.73 0.66 -0.01
C ILE A 97 35.69 1.65 -0.67
N ARG A 98 35.29 2.93 -0.83
CA ARG A 98 36.17 3.98 -1.35
C ARG A 98 37.41 4.18 -0.48
N ALA A 99 37.24 4.27 0.84
CA ALA A 99 38.37 4.41 1.77
C ALA A 99 39.34 3.22 1.68
N LYS A 100 38.83 1.98 1.57
CA LYS A 100 39.64 0.77 1.42
C LYS A 100 40.42 0.75 0.09
N ARG A 101 39.79 1.14 -1.01
CA ARG A 101 40.44 1.26 -2.33
C ARG A 101 41.51 2.35 -2.34
N LEU A 102 41.23 3.52 -1.75
CA LEU A 102 42.21 4.59 -1.60
C LEU A 102 43.41 4.16 -0.74
N ALA A 103 43.16 3.43 0.35
CA ALA A 103 44.23 2.90 1.20
C ALA A 103 45.09 1.83 0.50
N GLN A 104 44.52 1.06 -0.44
CA GLN A 104 45.27 0.11 -1.26
C GLN A 104 46.06 0.79 -2.38
N GLN A 105 45.53 1.87 -2.96
CA GLN A 105 46.20 2.63 -4.03
C GLN A 105 47.37 3.48 -3.51
N HIS A 106 47.30 3.94 -2.26
CA HIS A 106 48.39 4.64 -1.60
C HIS A 106 48.84 3.87 -0.36
N PRO A 107 49.73 2.86 -0.51
CA PRO A 107 50.44 2.32 0.65
C PRO A 107 51.11 3.51 1.33
N GLN A 108 50.69 3.80 2.57
CA GLN A 108 51.09 4.96 3.36
C GLN A 108 52.54 5.37 3.08
N PRO A 109 52.79 6.52 2.41
CA PRO A 109 54.14 7.04 2.32
C PRO A 109 54.60 7.32 3.76
N GLN A 110 55.72 6.70 4.15
CA GLN A 110 56.39 6.96 5.42
C GLN A 110 56.39 8.47 5.67
N LYS A 111 55.80 8.90 6.79
CA LYS A 111 55.64 10.31 7.20
C LYS A 111 56.98 11.05 7.04
N ARG A 112 57.19 11.73 5.90
CA ARG A 112 58.22 12.75 5.77
C ARG A 112 57.61 14.07 6.21
N PHE A 113 58.09 14.57 7.35
CA PHE A 113 57.89 15.95 7.78
C PHE A 113 58.40 16.88 6.68
N TYR A 114 57.52 17.66 6.05
CA TYR A 114 57.91 18.78 5.19
C TYR A 114 57.74 20.09 5.97
N GLN A 115 58.86 20.80 6.15
CA GLN A 115 58.88 22.22 6.50
C GLN A 115 58.59 23.04 5.22
N PRO A 116 57.72 24.06 5.28
CA PRO A 116 57.52 24.96 4.14
C PRO A 116 58.70 25.94 4.03
N GLN A 117 59.39 25.95 2.88
CA GLN A 117 60.27 27.06 2.51
C GLN A 117 59.47 28.07 1.69
N HIS A 118 59.43 29.31 2.20
CA HIS A 118 58.89 30.48 1.54
C HIS A 118 59.97 31.08 0.63
N ASP A 119 59.73 31.09 -0.69
CA ASP A 119 60.46 31.95 -1.62
C ASP A 119 59.54 33.08 -2.13
N LEU A 120 59.88 34.29 -1.72
CA LEU A 120 59.25 35.55 -2.11
C LEU A 120 59.88 36.04 -3.43
N ARG A 121 59.19 35.89 -4.56
CA ARG A 121 59.46 36.68 -5.77
C ARG A 121 58.43 37.80 -5.88
N GLN A 122 58.91 39.04 -5.71
CA GLN A 122 58.13 40.26 -5.88
C GLN A 122 58.06 40.61 -7.37
N PHE A 123 56.85 40.54 -7.93
CA PHE A 123 56.55 41.11 -9.24
C PHE A 123 55.99 42.54 -9.06
N PRO A 124 56.37 43.52 -9.90
CA PRO A 124 55.90 44.89 -9.79
C PRO A 124 54.39 44.96 -10.05
N HIS A 125 53.64 45.41 -9.04
CA HIS A 125 52.20 45.53 -9.09
C HIS A 125 51.78 46.71 -9.98
N PRO A 126 50.98 46.49 -11.04
CA PRO A 126 50.30 47.60 -11.72
C PRO A 126 49.39 48.29 -10.69
N ARG A 127 49.50 49.61 -10.60
CA ARG A 127 48.73 50.46 -9.68
C ARG A 127 47.27 50.49 -10.14
N TYR A 128 46.53 49.44 -9.80
CA TYR A 128 45.13 49.25 -10.14
C TYR A 128 44.24 49.89 -9.06
N ASN A 129 43.13 50.51 -9.46
CA ASN A 129 42.20 51.19 -8.55
C ASN A 129 41.57 50.20 -7.54
N PHE A 130 42.11 50.17 -6.33
CA PHE A 130 41.79 49.23 -5.25
C PHE A 130 40.30 49.23 -4.85
N SER A 131 39.63 50.38 -4.96
CA SER A 131 38.22 50.54 -4.59
C SER A 131 37.26 49.73 -5.48
N LYS A 132 37.52 49.65 -6.79
CA LYS A 132 36.66 48.93 -7.74
C LYS A 132 36.76 47.41 -7.57
N GLN A 133 37.93 46.93 -7.16
CA GLN A 133 38.17 45.50 -6.94
C GLN A 133 37.51 45.00 -5.65
N GLU A 134 37.43 45.83 -4.62
CA GLU A 134 36.72 45.50 -3.37
C GLU A 134 35.20 45.43 -3.59
N GLU A 135 34.64 46.33 -4.40
CA GLU A 135 33.22 46.32 -4.74
C GLU A 135 32.84 45.08 -5.57
N LEU A 136 33.67 44.68 -6.54
CA LEU A 136 33.50 43.44 -7.31
C LEU A 136 33.53 42.21 -6.39
N LYS A 137 34.46 42.13 -5.43
CA LYS A 137 34.50 41.05 -4.45
C LYS A 137 33.25 41.01 -3.57
N LYS A 138 32.74 42.17 -3.13
CA LYS A 138 31.49 42.26 -2.37
C LYS A 138 30.30 41.74 -3.18
N ARG A 139 30.18 42.12 -4.46
CA ARG A 139 29.13 41.61 -5.36
C ARG A 139 29.26 40.10 -5.59
N GLN A 140 30.47 39.59 -5.80
CA GLN A 140 30.71 38.14 -5.96
C GLN A 140 30.34 37.36 -4.69
N ASN A 141 30.74 37.83 -3.51
CA ASN A 141 30.39 37.20 -2.25
C ASN A 141 28.88 37.24 -1.99
N GLN A 142 28.22 38.35 -2.34
CA GLN A 142 26.76 38.46 -2.22
C GLN A 142 26.06 37.48 -3.16
N GLN A 143 26.48 37.39 -4.43
CA GLN A 143 25.94 36.40 -5.38
C GLN A 143 26.16 34.96 -4.91
N GLN A 144 27.33 34.64 -4.33
CA GLN A 144 27.59 33.33 -3.76
C GLN A 144 26.67 33.03 -2.57
N LEU A 145 26.42 34.00 -1.70
CA LEU A 145 25.52 33.85 -0.56
C LEU A 145 24.08 33.64 -1.02
N GLU A 146 23.61 34.41 -2.00
CA GLU A 146 22.27 34.26 -2.58
C GLU A 146 22.11 32.89 -3.26
N ALA A 147 23.11 32.44 -4.00
CA ALA A 147 23.12 31.09 -4.59
C ALA A 147 23.08 29.98 -3.53
N GLN A 148 23.80 30.14 -2.41
CA GLN A 148 23.74 29.20 -1.29
C GLN A 148 22.34 29.17 -0.65
N GLN A 149 21.70 30.33 -0.46
CA GLN A 149 20.35 30.41 0.08
C GLN A 149 19.32 29.77 -0.85
N GLN A 150 19.43 30.01 -2.16
CA GLN A 150 18.56 29.38 -3.16
C GLN A 150 18.70 27.85 -3.14
N TYR A 151 19.93 27.33 -3.00
CA TYR A 151 20.17 25.90 -2.89
C TYR A 151 19.55 25.28 -1.63
N LEU A 152 19.67 25.96 -0.47
CA LEU A 152 19.03 25.51 0.77
C LEU A 152 17.50 25.49 0.65
N ASN A 153 16.91 26.51 0.04
CA ASN A 153 15.46 26.56 -0.22
C ASN A 153 15.01 25.43 -1.15
N TYR A 154 15.81 25.11 -2.19
CA TYR A 154 15.54 23.98 -3.07
C TYR A 154 15.56 22.65 -2.30
N LEU A 155 16.59 22.40 -1.47
CA LEU A 155 16.67 21.18 -0.66
C LEU A 155 15.49 21.06 0.30
N HIS A 156 15.09 22.17 0.93
CA HIS A 156 13.92 22.20 1.79
C HIS A 156 12.62 21.83 1.04
N ASN A 157 12.41 22.39 -0.15
CA ASN A 157 11.24 22.07 -0.98
C ASN A 157 11.22 20.61 -1.44
N VAL A 158 12.39 20.04 -1.78
CA VAL A 158 12.52 18.62 -2.11
C VAL A 158 12.15 17.73 -0.92
N GLN A 159 12.60 18.10 0.29
CA GLN A 159 12.26 17.37 1.50
C GLN A 159 10.75 17.45 1.79
N LEU A 160 10.14 18.63 1.70
CA LEU A 160 8.71 18.84 1.89
C LEU A 160 7.88 18.00 0.88
N LYS A 161 8.35 17.89 -0.36
CA LYS A 161 7.70 17.07 -1.39
C LYS A 161 7.73 15.58 -1.02
N LYS A 162 8.88 15.07 -0.56
CA LYS A 162 9.01 13.69 -0.10
C LYS A 162 8.13 13.40 1.13
N GLU A 163 8.03 14.34 2.06
CA GLU A 163 7.17 14.21 3.24
C GLU A 163 5.69 14.14 2.86
N LYS A 164 5.23 14.99 1.93
CA LYS A 164 3.86 14.94 1.39
C LYS A 164 3.57 13.63 0.68
N GLU A 165 4.47 13.16 -0.18
CA GLU A 165 4.33 11.87 -0.87
C GLU A 165 4.27 10.69 0.12
N ALA A 166 5.08 10.72 1.18
CA ALA A 166 5.05 9.72 2.25
C ALA A 166 3.74 9.78 3.07
N GLU A 167 3.22 10.98 3.34
CA GLU A 167 1.96 11.16 4.04
C GLU A 167 0.77 10.65 3.19
N GLU A 168 0.75 10.97 1.89
CA GLU A 168 -0.26 10.45 0.96
C GLU A 168 -0.21 8.92 0.86
N ALA A 169 0.99 8.33 0.78
CA ALA A 169 1.16 6.89 0.77
C ALA A 169 0.65 6.24 2.08
N LYS A 170 0.91 6.88 3.22
CA LYS A 170 0.40 6.45 4.54
C LYS A 170 -1.12 6.52 4.59
N GLU A 171 -1.74 7.58 4.08
CA GLU A 171 -3.20 7.70 4.02
C GLU A 171 -3.84 6.62 3.14
N GLN A 172 -3.24 6.32 1.99
CA GLN A 172 -3.69 5.24 1.10
C GLN A 172 -3.62 3.88 1.80
N TYR A 173 -2.52 3.61 2.53
CA TYR A 173 -2.39 2.39 3.32
C TYR A 173 -3.44 2.28 4.43
N LEU A 174 -3.69 3.36 5.17
CA LEU A 174 -4.75 3.40 6.18
C LEU A 174 -6.15 3.23 5.58
N GLN A 175 -6.38 3.73 4.36
CA GLN A 175 -7.62 3.50 3.65
C GLN A 175 -7.79 2.03 3.26
N TYR A 176 -6.72 1.37 2.82
CA TYR A 176 -6.71 -0.07 2.54
C TYR A 176 -7.05 -0.89 3.79
N LEU A 177 -6.43 -0.59 4.94
CA LEU A 177 -6.72 -1.29 6.20
C LEU A 177 -8.19 -1.11 6.64
N ARG A 178 -8.77 0.08 6.49
CA ARG A 178 -10.20 0.31 6.78
C ARG A 178 -11.11 -0.55 5.91
N LYS A 179 -10.83 -0.67 4.61
CA LYS A 179 -11.59 -1.54 3.70
C LYS A 179 -11.50 -3.03 4.09
N GLN A 180 -10.33 -3.47 4.56
CA GLN A 180 -10.14 -4.84 5.07
C GLN A 180 -10.98 -5.11 6.33
N GLN A 181 -11.04 -4.15 7.25
CA GLN A 181 -11.90 -4.25 8.44
C GLN A 181 -13.38 -4.26 8.07
N GLU A 182 -13.82 -3.37 7.18
CA GLU A 182 -15.20 -3.35 6.67
C GLU A 182 -15.59 -4.69 6.01
N GLN A 183 -14.68 -5.33 5.27
CA GLN A 183 -14.93 -6.65 4.68
C GLN A 183 -15.13 -7.74 5.75
N LYS A 184 -14.28 -7.75 6.79
CA LYS A 184 -14.42 -8.68 7.91
C LYS A 184 -15.75 -8.48 8.67
N GLU A 185 -16.13 -7.24 8.92
CA GLU A 185 -17.42 -6.93 9.56
C GLU A 185 -18.60 -7.44 8.71
N ILE A 186 -18.53 -7.29 7.38
CA ILE A 186 -19.56 -7.82 6.47
C ILE A 186 -19.60 -9.35 6.50
N GLU A 187 -18.45 -10.03 6.50
CA GLU A 187 -18.36 -11.49 6.57
C GLU A 187 -18.90 -12.03 7.91
N GLU A 188 -18.62 -11.35 9.02
CA GLU A 188 -19.16 -11.66 10.34
C GLU A 188 -20.68 -11.46 10.40
N GLU A 189 -21.19 -10.34 9.86
CA GLU A 189 -22.64 -10.09 9.76
C GLU A 189 -23.36 -11.16 8.92
N GLN A 190 -22.76 -11.59 7.80
CA GLN A 190 -23.28 -12.66 6.97
C GLN A 190 -23.29 -14.00 7.70
N SER A 191 -22.21 -14.32 8.42
CA SER A 191 -22.09 -15.56 9.19
C SER A 191 -23.15 -15.61 10.30
N GLN A 192 -23.33 -14.52 11.05
CA GLN A 192 -24.39 -14.41 12.06
C GLN A 192 -25.79 -14.54 11.46
N TYR A 193 -26.03 -13.96 10.28
CA TYR A 193 -27.32 -14.10 9.60
C TYR A 193 -27.62 -15.57 9.24
N LEU A 194 -26.63 -16.30 8.71
CA LEU A 194 -26.76 -17.72 8.37
C LEU A 194 -27.01 -18.58 9.61
N GLU A 195 -26.29 -18.34 10.70
CA GLU A 195 -26.49 -19.03 11.97
C GLU A 195 -27.91 -18.82 12.51
N ASN A 196 -28.40 -17.58 12.50
CA ASN A 196 -29.77 -17.27 12.92
C ASN A 196 -30.82 -17.98 12.04
N LEU A 197 -30.59 -18.05 10.73
CA LEU A 197 -31.48 -18.76 9.80
C LEU A 197 -31.49 -20.27 10.07
N GLN A 198 -30.33 -20.86 10.38
CA GLN A 198 -30.22 -22.28 10.75
C GLN A 198 -30.94 -22.57 12.06
N ASN A 199 -30.76 -21.74 13.08
CA ASN A 199 -31.44 -21.86 14.37
C ASN A 199 -32.97 -21.75 14.21
N GLN A 200 -33.45 -20.84 13.35
CA GLN A 200 -34.88 -20.73 13.05
C GLN A 200 -35.42 -22.01 12.40
N LYS A 201 -34.73 -22.56 11.39
CA LYS A 201 -35.14 -23.82 10.75
C LYS A 201 -35.16 -25.00 11.72
N GLN A 202 -34.21 -25.03 12.66
CA GLN A 202 -34.16 -26.06 13.69
C GLN A 202 -35.35 -25.94 14.66
N GLN A 203 -35.70 -24.73 15.09
CA GLN A 203 -36.89 -24.50 15.92
C GLN A 203 -38.18 -24.92 15.20
N GLU A 204 -38.34 -24.56 13.92
CA GLU A 204 -39.49 -24.98 13.11
C GLU A 204 -39.58 -26.50 12.97
N ALA A 205 -38.44 -27.20 12.85
CA ALA A 205 -38.39 -28.66 12.80
C ALA A 205 -38.77 -29.31 14.15
N GLU A 206 -38.29 -28.75 15.26
CA GLU A 206 -38.64 -29.21 16.61
C GLU A 206 -40.13 -29.02 16.92
N GLU A 207 -40.70 -27.88 16.57
CA GLU A 207 -42.14 -27.61 16.71
C GLU A 207 -42.98 -28.59 15.87
N ALA A 208 -42.59 -28.82 14.61
CA ALA A 208 -43.26 -29.80 13.75
C ALA A 208 -43.19 -31.22 14.32
N GLN A 209 -42.05 -31.62 14.90
CA GLN A 209 -41.87 -32.90 15.56
C GLN A 209 -42.77 -33.03 16.79
N GLN A 210 -42.89 -31.99 17.60
CA GLN A 210 -43.79 -31.98 18.76
C GLN A 210 -45.27 -32.10 18.35
N GLN A 211 -45.69 -31.36 17.32
CA GLN A 211 -47.05 -31.46 16.78
C GLN A 211 -47.36 -32.87 16.27
N TYR A 212 -46.39 -33.50 15.59
CA TYR A 212 -46.52 -34.89 15.12
C TYR A 212 -46.67 -35.88 16.29
N LEU A 213 -45.89 -35.73 17.36
CA LEU A 213 -46.01 -36.58 18.55
C LEU A 213 -47.37 -36.42 19.24
N GLN A 214 -47.89 -35.20 19.35
CA GLN A 214 -49.25 -34.95 19.89
C GLN A 214 -50.32 -35.61 19.02
N TYR A 215 -50.17 -35.54 17.70
CA TYR A 215 -51.07 -36.21 16.77
C TYR A 215 -51.06 -37.74 16.96
N LEU A 216 -49.87 -38.34 17.08
CA LEU A 216 -49.73 -39.77 17.36
C LEU A 216 -50.37 -40.18 18.70
N GLN A 217 -50.25 -39.36 19.75
CA GLN A 217 -50.92 -39.59 21.02
C GLN A 217 -52.45 -39.60 20.87
N LYS A 218 -53.01 -38.64 20.14
CA LYS A 218 -54.46 -38.59 19.84
C LYS A 218 -54.92 -39.84 19.08
N LEU A 219 -54.15 -40.30 18.09
CA LEU A 219 -54.43 -41.54 17.37
C LEU A 219 -54.44 -42.77 18.27
N ARG A 220 -53.48 -42.89 19.20
CA ARG A 220 -53.44 -43.99 20.18
C ARG A 220 -54.66 -43.99 21.09
N LEU A 221 -55.10 -42.81 21.55
CA LEU A 221 -56.32 -42.68 22.35
C LEU A 221 -57.54 -43.13 21.54
N PHE A 222 -57.67 -42.67 20.31
CA PHE A 222 -58.78 -43.06 19.43
C PHE A 222 -58.83 -44.58 19.19
N ALA A 223 -57.69 -45.22 18.97
CA ALA A 223 -57.60 -46.66 18.76
C ALA A 223 -58.06 -47.49 19.97
N ARG A 224 -57.88 -47.00 21.20
CA ARG A 224 -58.35 -47.70 22.42
C ARG A 224 -59.88 -47.73 22.53
N TYR A 225 -60.58 -46.71 22.04
CA TYR A 225 -62.04 -46.62 22.17
C TYR A 225 -62.81 -47.42 21.10
N HIS A 226 -62.17 -47.84 20.00
CA HIS A 226 -62.81 -48.59 18.92
C HIS A 226 -61.98 -49.78 18.41
N PRO A 227 -61.72 -50.81 19.25
CA PRO A 227 -60.84 -51.93 18.88
C PRO A 227 -61.42 -52.89 17.82
N SER A 228 -62.76 -52.98 17.68
CA SER A 228 -63.44 -53.96 16.81
C SER A 228 -63.97 -53.40 15.48
N ARG A 229 -63.69 -52.12 15.17
CA ARG A 229 -64.10 -51.47 13.91
C ARG A 229 -62.94 -50.68 13.29
N GLN A 230 -61.83 -51.35 12.98
CA GLN A 230 -61.01 -50.89 11.86
C GLN A 230 -61.76 -51.20 10.56
N THR A 231 -62.75 -50.35 10.26
CA THR A 231 -63.50 -50.45 9.01
C THR A 231 -62.57 -50.15 7.85
N TYR A 232 -62.83 -50.78 6.70
CA TYR A 232 -62.12 -50.53 5.43
C TYR A 232 -61.92 -49.04 5.12
N GLN A 233 -62.89 -48.20 5.48
CA GLN A 233 -62.82 -46.74 5.36
C GLN A 233 -61.66 -46.11 6.14
N GLN A 234 -61.30 -46.64 7.30
CA GLN A 234 -60.21 -46.13 8.12
C GLN A 234 -58.84 -46.39 7.47
N ARG A 235 -58.65 -47.57 6.84
CA ARG A 235 -57.46 -47.88 6.04
C ARG A 235 -57.35 -46.99 4.80
N GLN A 236 -58.46 -46.74 4.12
CA GLN A 236 -58.51 -45.81 2.98
C GLN A 236 -58.11 -44.40 3.40
N TYR A 237 -58.61 -43.91 4.55
CA TYR A 237 -58.21 -42.62 5.10
C TYR A 237 -56.72 -42.56 5.45
N GLN A 238 -56.16 -43.62 6.06
CA GLN A 238 -54.72 -43.69 6.38
C GLN A 238 -53.86 -43.66 5.11
N GLN A 239 -54.24 -44.39 4.06
CA GLN A 239 -53.51 -44.37 2.79
C GLN A 239 -53.57 -43.00 2.13
N LYS A 240 -54.74 -42.36 2.13
CA LYS A 240 -54.91 -41.01 1.57
C LYS A 240 -54.09 -39.98 2.35
N TYR A 241 -54.05 -40.09 3.68
CA TYR A 241 -53.24 -39.22 4.54
C TYR A 241 -51.73 -39.41 4.31
N LEU A 242 -51.25 -40.65 4.19
CA LEU A 242 -49.84 -40.95 3.85
C LEU A 242 -49.46 -40.38 2.47
N TYR A 243 -50.37 -40.46 1.50
CA TYR A 243 -50.18 -39.85 0.19
C TYR A 243 -50.01 -38.33 0.29
N TYR A 244 -50.86 -37.64 1.07
CA TYR A 244 -50.72 -36.19 1.31
C TYR A 244 -49.40 -35.82 1.98
N LEU A 245 -48.97 -36.56 3.01
CA LEU A 245 -47.68 -36.35 3.66
C LEU A 245 -46.50 -36.50 2.70
N LYS A 246 -46.57 -37.50 1.81
CA LYS A 246 -45.54 -37.73 0.78
C LYS A 246 -45.49 -36.57 -0.23
N GLN A 247 -46.64 -36.07 -0.66
CA GLN A 247 -46.75 -34.90 -1.54
C GLN A 247 -46.15 -33.65 -0.88
N GLU A 248 -46.46 -33.40 0.40
CA GLU A 248 -45.92 -32.27 1.15
C GLU A 248 -44.39 -32.37 1.36
N GLN A 249 -43.87 -33.57 1.64
CA GLN A 249 -42.43 -33.78 1.71
C GLN A 249 -41.74 -33.51 0.36
N LEU A 250 -42.36 -33.95 -0.74
CA LEU A 250 -41.83 -33.72 -2.08
C LEU A 250 -41.82 -32.22 -2.43
N SER A 251 -42.88 -31.47 -2.08
CA SER A 251 -42.92 -30.02 -2.32
C SER A 251 -41.83 -29.29 -1.52
N LYS A 252 -41.64 -29.65 -0.24
CA LYS A 252 -40.57 -29.07 0.59
C LYS A 252 -39.17 -29.40 0.07
N GLN A 253 -38.98 -30.59 -0.51
CA GLN A 253 -37.72 -30.96 -1.17
C GLN A 253 -37.46 -30.11 -2.41
N ASN A 254 -38.48 -29.92 -3.26
CA ASN A 254 -38.36 -29.09 -4.45
C ASN A 254 -38.08 -27.62 -4.10
N GLU A 255 -38.75 -27.06 -3.09
CA GLU A 255 -38.49 -25.70 -2.59
C GLU A 255 -37.06 -25.56 -2.03
N ALA A 256 -36.57 -26.58 -1.31
CA ALA A 256 -35.20 -26.58 -0.80
C ALA A 256 -34.16 -26.69 -1.93
N GLU A 257 -34.46 -27.44 -2.98
CA GLU A 257 -33.61 -27.58 -4.17
C GLU A 257 -33.56 -26.27 -4.96
N GLU A 258 -34.70 -25.61 -5.19
CA GLU A 258 -34.75 -24.29 -5.83
C GLU A 258 -33.98 -23.24 -5.02
N ALA A 259 -34.15 -23.20 -3.69
CA ALA A 259 -33.40 -22.29 -2.82
C ALA A 259 -31.87 -22.55 -2.90
N LYS A 260 -31.46 -23.82 -3.01
CA LYS A 260 -30.05 -24.20 -3.19
C LYS A 260 -29.51 -23.73 -4.53
N GLU A 261 -30.28 -23.84 -5.61
CA GLU A 261 -29.89 -23.32 -6.92
C GLU A 261 -29.76 -21.80 -6.93
N GLN A 262 -30.69 -21.08 -6.31
CA GLN A 262 -30.61 -19.61 -6.15
C GLN A 262 -29.36 -19.20 -5.37
N TYR A 263 -29.02 -19.93 -4.30
CA TYR A 263 -27.81 -19.67 -3.51
C TYR A 263 -26.52 -19.94 -4.32
N LEU A 264 -26.50 -21.02 -5.11
CA LEU A 264 -25.37 -21.30 -6.01
C LEU A 264 -25.20 -20.22 -7.08
N GLN A 265 -26.29 -19.69 -7.64
CA GLN A 265 -26.23 -18.56 -8.56
C GLN A 265 -25.65 -17.31 -7.88
N TYR A 266 -26.02 -17.06 -6.64
CA TYR A 266 -25.47 -15.95 -5.85
C TYR A 266 -23.95 -16.10 -5.61
N ILE A 267 -23.48 -17.30 -5.25
CA ILE A 267 -22.05 -17.59 -5.11
C ILE A 267 -21.30 -17.32 -6.42
N LYS A 268 -21.82 -17.81 -7.56
CA LYS A 268 -21.22 -17.55 -8.88
C LYS A 268 -21.12 -16.05 -9.20
N GLN A 269 -22.11 -15.25 -8.79
CA GLN A 269 -22.05 -13.80 -8.95
C GLN A 269 -20.97 -13.17 -8.07
N LEU A 270 -20.78 -13.65 -6.83
CA LEU A 270 -19.72 -13.18 -5.94
C LEU A 270 -18.33 -13.55 -6.46
N GLU A 271 -18.14 -14.76 -6.98
CA GLU A 271 -16.88 -15.19 -7.60
C GLU A 271 -16.52 -14.29 -8.79
N LYS A 272 -17.48 -14.02 -9.68
CA LYS A 272 -17.28 -13.08 -10.79
C LYS A 272 -16.92 -11.66 -10.32
N GLN A 273 -17.47 -11.21 -9.19
CA GLN A 273 -17.08 -9.93 -8.59
C GLN A 273 -15.67 -9.98 -8.00
N ARG A 274 -15.25 -11.11 -7.43
CA ARG A 274 -13.90 -11.31 -6.91
C ARG A 274 -12.88 -11.31 -8.03
N GLU A 275 -13.12 -12.06 -9.09
CA GLU A 275 -12.27 -12.10 -10.30
C GLU A 275 -12.11 -10.69 -10.90
N SER A 276 -13.19 -9.92 -11.02
CA SER A 276 -13.08 -8.55 -11.55
C SER A 276 -12.27 -7.62 -10.64
N ARG A 277 -12.32 -7.80 -9.31
CA ARG A 277 -11.45 -7.07 -8.37
C ARG A 277 -10.00 -7.50 -8.48
N GLU A 278 -9.74 -8.79 -8.66
CA GLU A 278 -8.38 -9.33 -8.83
C GLU A 278 -7.75 -8.80 -10.12
N VAL A 279 -8.47 -8.80 -11.24
CA VAL A 279 -8.04 -8.17 -12.50
C VAL A 279 -7.78 -6.67 -12.32
N GLN A 280 -8.67 -5.95 -11.63
CA GLN A 280 -8.46 -4.52 -11.33
C GLN A 280 -7.20 -4.29 -10.48
N SER A 281 -6.93 -5.17 -9.50
CA SER A 281 -5.73 -5.09 -8.66
C SER A 281 -4.45 -5.35 -9.45
N GLN A 282 -4.45 -6.34 -10.35
CA GLN A 282 -3.32 -6.65 -11.23
C GLN A 282 -3.01 -5.47 -12.16
N TYR A 283 -4.05 -4.84 -12.73
CA TYR A 283 -3.88 -3.64 -13.55
C TYR A 283 -3.23 -2.48 -12.78
N LEU A 284 -3.67 -2.24 -11.53
CA LEU A 284 -3.06 -1.21 -10.69
C LEU A 284 -1.60 -1.52 -10.35
N GLN A 285 -1.27 -2.79 -10.13
CA GLN A 285 0.09 -3.23 -9.87
C GLN A 285 0.99 -3.04 -11.10
N GLN A 286 0.50 -3.38 -12.30
CA GLN A 286 1.21 -3.12 -13.55
C GLN A 286 1.49 -1.62 -13.74
N LEU A 287 0.50 -0.76 -13.46
CA LEU A 287 0.66 0.69 -13.54
C LEU A 287 1.71 1.22 -12.54
N GLN A 288 1.77 0.65 -11.33
CA GLN A 288 2.82 1.00 -10.36
C GLN A 288 4.21 0.55 -10.83
N ASN A 289 4.33 -0.66 -11.37
CA ASN A 289 5.60 -1.16 -11.91
C ASN A 289 6.07 -0.31 -13.10
N GLN A 290 5.16 0.09 -13.99
CA GLN A 290 5.48 0.98 -15.12
C GLN A 290 6.01 2.33 -14.62
N LYS A 291 5.37 2.94 -13.62
CA LYS A 291 5.86 4.19 -13.02
C LYS A 291 7.23 4.05 -12.36
N GLN A 292 7.52 2.89 -11.76
CA GLN A 292 8.84 2.61 -11.19
C GLN A 292 9.90 2.48 -12.29
N GLN A 293 9.58 1.80 -13.40
CA GLN A 293 10.46 1.71 -14.56
C GLN A 293 10.73 3.09 -15.18
N GLU A 294 9.69 3.90 -15.40
CA GLU A 294 9.84 5.28 -15.91
C GLU A 294 10.72 6.13 -14.98
N ALA A 295 10.58 5.97 -13.66
CA ALA A 295 11.42 6.67 -12.69
C ALA A 295 12.89 6.19 -12.71
N GLU A 296 13.12 4.89 -12.90
CA GLU A 296 14.47 4.32 -13.05
C GLU A 296 15.14 4.75 -14.36
N GLU A 297 14.40 4.76 -15.47
CA GLU A 297 14.89 5.27 -16.76
C GLU A 297 15.24 6.76 -16.68
N ALA A 298 14.38 7.58 -16.09
CA ALA A 298 14.66 9.00 -15.86
C ALA A 298 15.92 9.20 -14.99
N LYS A 299 16.11 8.35 -13.97
CA LYS A 299 17.32 8.36 -13.14
C LYS A 299 18.56 7.99 -13.94
N GLN A 300 18.49 6.99 -14.82
CA GLN A 300 19.61 6.61 -15.70
C GLN A 300 19.95 7.71 -16.70
N GLN A 301 18.94 8.33 -17.34
CA GLN A 301 19.12 9.47 -18.23
C GLN A 301 19.83 10.64 -17.53
N TYR A 302 19.42 10.93 -16.29
CA TYR A 302 20.05 11.97 -15.49
C TYR A 302 21.52 11.65 -15.14
N LEU A 303 21.82 10.40 -14.78
CA LEU A 303 23.20 9.96 -14.53
C LEU A 303 24.08 10.08 -15.79
N HIS A 304 23.54 9.71 -16.95
CA HIS A 304 24.23 9.85 -18.23
C HIS A 304 24.51 11.32 -18.56
N TYR A 305 23.54 12.21 -18.33
CA TYR A 305 23.72 13.65 -18.47
C TYR A 305 24.85 14.20 -17.59
N LEU A 306 24.91 13.79 -16.31
CA LEU A 306 25.98 14.19 -15.40
C LEU A 306 27.36 13.73 -15.90
N GLN A 307 27.46 12.49 -16.38
CA GLN A 307 28.71 11.93 -16.90
C GLN A 307 29.21 12.68 -18.14
N GLN A 308 28.30 13.09 -19.04
CA GLN A 308 28.65 13.94 -20.18
C GLN A 308 29.18 15.30 -19.75
N HIS A 309 28.59 15.90 -18.71
CA HIS A 309 29.01 17.21 -18.21
C HIS A 309 30.34 17.19 -17.43
N GLU A 310 30.67 16.10 -16.73
CA GLU A 310 32.00 15.93 -16.10
C GLU A 310 33.11 15.90 -17.15
N ASN A 311 32.94 15.13 -18.23
CA ASN A 311 33.91 15.06 -19.32
C ASN A 311 34.15 16.44 -19.98
N VAL A 312 33.13 17.29 -20.09
CA VAL A 312 33.26 18.65 -20.64
C VAL A 312 34.00 19.58 -19.67
N LYS A 313 33.86 19.40 -18.35
CA LYS A 313 34.63 20.17 -17.36
C LYS A 313 36.12 19.82 -17.44
N ASP A 314 36.45 18.53 -17.54
CA ASP A 314 37.84 18.08 -17.63
C ASP A 314 38.52 18.58 -18.92
N LEU A 315 37.80 18.59 -20.03
CA LEU A 315 38.29 19.15 -21.31
C LEU A 315 38.52 20.67 -21.21
N LYS A 316 37.61 21.42 -20.58
CA LYS A 316 37.78 22.87 -20.37
C LYS A 316 38.92 23.21 -19.40
N GLU A 317 39.18 22.37 -18.40
CA GLU A 317 40.35 22.52 -17.54
C GLU A 317 41.66 22.25 -18.28
N GLN A 318 41.69 21.24 -19.16
CA GLN A 318 42.86 20.98 -20.02
C GLN A 318 43.10 22.10 -21.04
N GLU A 319 42.06 22.66 -21.67
CA GLU A 319 42.19 23.81 -22.56
C GLU A 319 42.75 25.03 -21.83
N ASN A 320 42.26 25.34 -20.63
CA ASN A 320 42.80 26.42 -19.80
C ASN A 320 44.27 26.19 -19.39
N LEU A 321 44.67 24.96 -19.09
CA LEU A 321 46.07 24.62 -18.79
C LEU A 321 46.96 24.80 -20.03
N ASN A 322 46.49 24.38 -21.20
CA ASN A 322 47.22 24.51 -22.46
C ASN A 322 47.33 25.98 -22.94
N GLU A 323 46.30 26.80 -22.75
CA GLU A 323 46.40 28.26 -23.00
C GLU A 323 47.38 28.93 -22.04
N LYS A 324 47.41 28.52 -20.77
CA LYS A 324 48.36 29.04 -19.78
C LYS A 324 49.81 28.70 -20.15
N VAL A 325 50.07 27.50 -20.68
CA VAL A 325 51.39 27.10 -21.18
C VAL A 325 51.78 27.86 -22.46
N LYS A 326 50.84 28.07 -23.39
CA LYS A 326 51.09 28.87 -24.60
C LYS A 326 51.36 30.35 -24.33
N MET A 327 50.82 30.91 -23.25
CA MET A 327 51.12 32.30 -22.85
C MET A 327 52.44 32.45 -22.08
N SER A 328 52.97 31.39 -21.46
CA SER A 328 54.32 31.42 -20.88
C SER A 328 55.44 31.35 -21.93
N ASP A 329 55.21 30.70 -23.06
CA ASP A 329 56.24 30.55 -24.12
C ASP A 329 56.35 31.77 -25.05
N LYS A 330 55.43 32.73 -24.98
CA LYS A 330 55.48 33.99 -25.75
C LYS A 330 56.04 35.19 -24.96
N LEU A 331 56.64 34.95 -23.79
CA LEU A 331 57.22 35.98 -22.93
C LEU A 331 58.76 35.95 -22.92
N VAL A 332 59.34 35.52 -24.04
CA VAL A 332 60.75 35.73 -24.40
C VAL A 332 60.74 36.34 -25.81
N ASP A 333 61.36 37.50 -25.94
CA ASP A 333 61.51 38.35 -27.12
C ASP A 333 60.30 39.20 -27.55
N GLY A 334 60.37 40.51 -27.25
CA GLY A 334 59.45 41.48 -27.85
C GLY A 334 59.51 42.88 -27.27
N HIS A 335 60.53 43.63 -27.71
CA HIS A 335 60.76 45.07 -27.61
C HIS A 335 59.54 46.01 -27.40
N LEU A 336 59.80 47.04 -26.58
CA LEU A 336 59.19 48.36 -26.56
C LEU A 336 58.81 48.89 -27.96
N ASN A 337 57.58 49.38 -28.11
CA ASN A 337 57.32 50.65 -28.80
C ASN A 337 55.98 51.26 -28.39
N THR A 338 56.07 52.48 -27.88
CA THR A 338 55.01 53.45 -27.63
C THR A 338 54.57 54.10 -28.95
N SER A 339 53.27 54.25 -29.19
CA SER A 339 52.75 55.43 -29.90
C SER A 339 51.25 55.56 -29.71
N ASP A 340 50.87 56.78 -29.32
CA ASP A 340 49.55 57.37 -29.31
C ASP A 340 48.72 57.09 -30.57
N LYS A 341 47.39 57.01 -30.41
CA LYS A 341 46.46 58.02 -30.94
C LYS A 341 45.00 57.76 -30.54
N SER A 342 44.39 58.85 -30.12
CA SER A 342 42.97 59.13 -29.88
C SER A 342 42.11 59.11 -31.14
N HIS A 343 40.89 58.58 -31.04
CA HIS A 343 39.61 59.09 -31.58
C HIS A 343 38.54 58.01 -31.28
N GLU A 344 37.57 58.24 -30.40
CA GLU A 344 36.33 58.98 -30.68
C GLU A 344 35.53 58.37 -31.83
N LYS A 345 34.49 57.58 -31.49
CA LYS A 345 33.11 57.91 -31.83
C LYS A 345 32.14 56.89 -31.26
N ASP A 346 31.19 57.45 -30.52
CA ASP A 346 29.92 56.86 -30.14
C ASP A 346 29.19 56.31 -31.36
N GLN A 347 28.76 55.04 -31.29
CA GLN A 347 27.61 54.55 -32.02
C GLN A 347 26.72 53.75 -31.07
N PHE A 348 25.76 54.49 -30.52
CA PHE A 348 24.36 54.14 -30.36
C PHE A 348 23.98 52.65 -30.40
N ASN A 349 23.56 52.18 -29.23
CA ASN A 349 22.33 51.42 -28.98
C ASN A 349 21.53 50.98 -30.22
N GLU A 350 21.53 49.68 -30.48
CA GLU A 350 20.32 48.97 -30.90
C GLU A 350 20.36 47.54 -30.36
N ILE A 351 20.13 47.41 -29.06
CA ILE A 351 19.70 46.14 -28.48
C ILE A 351 18.27 45.95 -28.99
N VAL A 352 18.13 45.11 -30.01
CA VAL A 352 16.85 44.52 -30.39
C VAL A 352 16.35 43.73 -29.17
N THR A 353 15.53 44.37 -28.35
CA THR A 353 14.60 43.70 -27.46
C THR A 353 13.61 42.99 -28.36
N VAL A 354 13.87 41.70 -28.62
CA VAL A 354 12.84 40.79 -29.07
C VAL A 354 11.82 40.73 -27.94
N GLU A 355 10.76 41.51 -28.07
CA GLU A 355 9.51 41.35 -27.33
C GLU A 355 8.96 39.96 -27.69
N ASN A 356 9.45 38.93 -26.99
CA ASN A 356 8.71 37.68 -26.86
C ASN A 356 7.57 37.97 -25.86
N GLU A 357 6.53 38.62 -26.38
CA GLU A 357 5.26 38.78 -25.73
C GLU A 357 4.65 37.39 -25.44
N THR A 358 4.73 36.98 -24.18
CA THR A 358 3.58 36.49 -23.40
C THR A 358 2.64 35.44 -24.04
N GLU A 359 3.16 34.35 -24.59
CA GLU A 359 2.33 33.14 -24.83
C GLU A 359 2.19 32.27 -23.56
N ASP A 360 3.07 32.42 -22.57
CA ASP A 360 3.05 31.59 -21.36
C ASP A 360 1.94 31.97 -20.36
N ASP A 361 1.53 33.25 -20.30
CA ASP A 361 0.50 33.74 -19.36
C ASP A 361 -0.92 33.25 -19.68
N GLU A 362 -1.20 32.90 -20.94
CA GLU A 362 -2.51 32.37 -21.32
C GLU A 362 -2.63 30.88 -20.97
N SER A 363 -1.51 30.14 -21.04
CA SER A 363 -1.45 28.74 -20.64
C SER A 363 -1.67 28.56 -19.13
N GLU A 364 -1.07 29.43 -18.32
CA GLU A 364 -1.23 29.41 -16.85
C GLU A 364 -2.66 29.76 -16.44
N ARG A 365 -3.27 30.79 -17.06
CA ARG A 365 -4.69 31.13 -16.81
C ARG A 365 -5.64 30.00 -17.18
N LYS A 366 -5.34 29.23 -18.24
CA LYS A 366 -6.14 28.08 -18.66
C LYS A 366 -6.05 26.93 -17.65
N ILE A 367 -4.85 26.67 -17.12
CA ILE A 367 -4.62 25.66 -16.06
C ILE A 367 -5.32 26.08 -14.75
N GLU A 368 -5.21 27.35 -14.35
CA GLU A 368 -5.85 27.86 -13.14
C GLU A 368 -7.38 27.76 -13.21
N ASN A 369 -7.96 28.09 -14.36
CA ASN A 369 -9.41 27.98 -14.58
C ASN A 369 -9.88 26.50 -14.58
N GLU A 370 -9.08 25.59 -15.12
CA GLU A 370 -9.39 24.16 -15.09
C GLU A 370 -9.33 23.60 -13.65
N MET A 371 -8.34 24.01 -12.85
CA MET A 371 -8.24 23.67 -11.43
C MET A 371 -9.42 24.24 -10.62
N LYS A 372 -9.79 25.51 -10.83
CA LYS A 372 -10.95 26.13 -10.18
C LYS A 372 -12.25 25.36 -10.49
N LYS A 373 -12.43 24.91 -11.74
CA LYS A 373 -13.57 24.07 -12.15
C LYS A 373 -13.56 22.70 -11.46
N LYS A 374 -12.40 22.04 -11.35
CA LYS A 374 -12.23 20.76 -10.63
C LYS A 374 -12.53 20.91 -9.14
N ILE A 375 -12.04 21.97 -8.49
CA ILE A 375 -12.31 22.27 -7.07
C ILE A 375 -13.80 22.53 -6.83
N LEU A 376 -14.46 23.28 -7.72
CA LEU A 376 -15.90 23.55 -7.61
C LEU A 376 -16.73 22.26 -7.73
N ASN A 377 -16.37 21.37 -8.65
CA ASN A 377 -17.01 20.06 -8.79
C ASN A 377 -16.80 19.17 -7.55
N LEU A 378 -15.60 19.20 -6.95
CA LEU A 378 -15.32 18.49 -5.70
C LEU A 378 -16.14 19.06 -4.52
N LYS A 379 -16.26 20.39 -4.41
CA LYS A 379 -17.13 21.03 -3.40
C LYS A 379 -18.60 20.65 -3.56
N LYS A 380 -19.12 20.58 -4.80
CA LYS A 380 -20.48 20.09 -5.10
C LYS A 380 -20.66 18.62 -4.71
N LYS A 381 -19.69 17.76 -5.02
CA LYS A 381 -19.71 16.34 -4.63
C LYS A 381 -19.67 16.15 -3.11
N TRP A 382 -18.89 16.96 -2.40
CA TRP A 382 -18.75 16.88 -0.95
C TRP A 382 -20.01 17.35 -0.21
N THR A 383 -20.64 18.44 -0.67
CA THR A 383 -21.92 18.93 -0.12
C THR A 383 -23.06 17.93 -0.33
N PHE A 384 -23.11 17.25 -1.47
CA PHE A 384 -24.06 16.16 -1.74
C PHE A 384 -23.89 14.95 -0.81
N ASN A 385 -22.65 14.57 -0.51
CA ASN A 385 -22.38 13.49 0.45
C ASN A 385 -22.79 13.87 1.89
N ARG A 386 -22.62 15.15 2.27
CA ARG A 386 -22.98 15.65 3.61
C ARG A 386 -24.49 15.64 3.86
N THR A 387 -25.31 15.99 2.85
CA THR A 387 -26.78 15.91 2.95
C THR A 387 -27.27 14.47 3.02
N ASN A 388 -26.69 13.57 2.23
CA ASN A 388 -27.00 12.13 2.29
C ASN A 388 -26.69 11.51 3.67
N MET A 389 -25.59 11.93 4.31
CA MET A 389 -25.23 11.46 5.65
C MET A 389 -26.23 11.93 6.73
N LYS A 390 -26.76 13.15 6.64
CA LYS A 390 -27.82 13.65 7.55
C LYS A 390 -29.12 12.85 7.40
N VAL A 391 -29.53 12.55 6.15
CA VAL A 391 -30.73 11.74 5.87
C VAL A 391 -30.57 10.32 6.44
N MET A 392 -29.39 9.71 6.29
CA MET A 392 -29.09 8.39 6.85
C MET A 392 -29.13 8.37 8.39
N LYS A 393 -28.64 9.41 9.07
CA LYS A 393 -28.73 9.53 10.54
C LYS A 393 -30.19 9.60 11.02
N ILE A 394 -31.05 10.34 10.31
CA ILE A 394 -32.49 10.42 10.61
C ILE A 394 -33.16 9.06 10.40
N MET A 395 -32.88 8.38 9.28
CA MET A 395 -33.41 7.04 9.01
C MET A 395 -33.00 6.01 10.08
N LYS A 396 -31.74 6.01 10.52
CA LYS A 396 -31.26 5.12 11.60
C LYS A 396 -32.00 5.40 12.92
N LYS A 397 -32.26 6.67 13.26
CA LYS A 397 -33.01 7.05 14.48
C LYS A 397 -34.46 6.57 14.44
N GLU A 398 -35.14 6.71 13.29
CA GLU A 398 -36.52 6.24 13.13
C GLU A 398 -36.62 4.70 13.11
N MET A 399 -35.66 3.99 12.49
CA MET A 399 -35.63 2.53 12.55
C MET A 399 -35.48 1.99 13.99
N LYS A 400 -34.63 2.62 14.82
CA LYS A 400 -34.49 2.23 16.22
C LYS A 400 -35.80 2.36 17.01
N LYS A 401 -36.61 3.40 16.73
CA LYS A 401 -37.94 3.56 17.34
C LYS A 401 -38.88 2.42 16.95
N ILE A 402 -38.91 2.04 15.67
CA ILE A 402 -39.76 0.95 15.16
C ILE A 402 -39.37 -0.39 15.79
N ILE A 403 -38.06 -0.67 15.91
CA ILE A 403 -37.57 -1.89 16.56
C ILE A 403 -37.99 -1.93 18.03
N LYS A 404 -37.91 -0.80 18.76
CA LYS A 404 -38.35 -0.71 20.16
C LYS A 404 -39.85 -0.98 20.29
N VAL A 405 -40.68 -0.43 19.40
CA VAL A 405 -42.13 -0.71 19.37
C VAL A 405 -42.42 -2.18 19.09
N ARG A 406 -41.71 -2.81 18.14
CA ARG A 406 -41.86 -4.25 17.86
C ARG A 406 -41.51 -5.13 19.06
N LYS A 407 -40.45 -4.80 19.82
CA LYS A 407 -40.09 -5.52 21.06
C LYS A 407 -41.20 -5.42 22.12
N ILE A 408 -41.82 -4.24 22.27
CA ILE A 408 -42.93 -4.04 23.21
C ILE A 408 -44.17 -4.85 22.76
N MET A 409 -44.46 -4.90 21.45
CA MET A 409 -45.58 -5.69 20.92
C MET A 409 -45.42 -7.20 21.17
N LYS A 410 -44.21 -7.74 21.07
CA LYS A 410 -43.96 -9.15 21.41
C LYS A 410 -44.25 -9.46 22.89
N LYS A 411 -44.12 -8.46 23.78
CA LYS A 411 -44.29 -8.63 25.22
C LYS A 411 -45.76 -8.48 25.68
N PHE A 412 -46.61 -7.79 24.91
CA PHE A 412 -48.00 -7.47 25.31
C PHE A 412 -49.00 -7.65 24.15
N PRO A 413 -49.38 -8.90 23.81
CA PRO A 413 -50.29 -9.18 22.70
C PRO A 413 -51.73 -8.67 22.91
N LYS A 414 -52.14 -8.34 24.14
CA LYS A 414 -53.51 -7.83 24.40
C LYS A 414 -53.71 -6.34 24.09
N CYS A 415 -52.66 -5.58 23.76
CA CYS A 415 -52.72 -4.14 23.46
C CYS A 415 -52.65 -3.81 21.94
N ILE A 416 -52.92 -4.77 21.05
CA ILE A 416 -52.65 -4.66 19.61
C ILE A 416 -53.38 -3.49 18.93
N ILE A 417 -54.61 -3.14 19.34
CA ILE A 417 -55.45 -2.17 18.61
C ILE A 417 -54.87 -0.74 18.67
N LYS A 418 -54.45 -0.28 19.86
CA LYS A 418 -53.91 1.08 20.06
C LYS A 418 -52.53 1.27 19.41
N ILE A 419 -51.72 0.19 19.37
CA ILE A 419 -50.36 0.22 18.81
C ILE A 419 -50.39 0.17 17.26
N ARG A 420 -51.39 -0.48 16.67
CA ARG A 420 -51.56 -0.54 15.21
C ARG A 420 -51.74 0.86 14.60
N PHE A 421 -52.40 1.77 15.32
CA PHE A 421 -52.58 3.17 14.90
C PHE A 421 -51.27 3.97 14.92
N LEU A 422 -50.41 3.75 15.91
CA LEU A 422 -49.06 4.33 16.00
C LEU A 422 -48.14 3.85 14.87
N MET A 423 -48.21 2.57 14.52
CA MET A 423 -47.45 2.00 13.40
C MET A 423 -47.86 2.61 12.05
N MET A 424 -49.16 2.84 11.82
CA MET A 424 -49.66 3.49 10.60
C MET A 424 -49.10 4.91 10.45
N LYS A 425 -49.02 5.70 11.53
CA LYS A 425 -48.40 7.05 11.49
C LYS A 425 -46.92 7.01 11.11
N HIS A 426 -46.15 6.08 11.68
CA HIS A 426 -44.73 5.92 11.32
C HIS A 426 -44.52 5.42 9.88
N LEU A 427 -45.43 4.57 9.37
CA LEU A 427 -45.36 4.07 8.01
C LEU A 427 -45.53 5.20 6.97
N VAL A 428 -46.40 6.18 7.26
CA VAL A 428 -46.60 7.37 6.41
C VAL A 428 -45.33 8.23 6.37
N VAL A 429 -44.65 8.43 7.50
CA VAL A 429 -43.38 9.15 7.57
C VAL A 429 -42.30 8.44 6.75
N LEU A 430 -42.21 7.11 6.84
CA LEU A 430 -41.26 6.32 6.05
C LEU A 430 -41.54 6.39 4.54
N LYS A 431 -42.81 6.40 4.13
CA LYS A 431 -43.18 6.59 2.70
C LYS A 431 -42.73 7.97 2.20
N LYS A 432 -42.95 9.04 2.98
CA LYS A 432 -42.47 10.40 2.64
C LYS A 432 -40.94 10.46 2.53
N LEU A 433 -40.21 9.82 3.45
CA LEU A 433 -38.75 9.75 3.41
C LEU A 433 -38.22 8.94 2.20
N LYS A 434 -38.91 7.86 1.80
CA LYS A 434 -38.55 7.11 0.58
C LYS A 434 -38.71 7.95 -0.69
N VAL A 435 -39.75 8.79 -0.77
CA VAL A 435 -39.96 9.72 -1.89
C VAL A 435 -38.85 10.79 -1.92
N LEU A 436 -38.50 11.37 -0.76
CA LEU A 436 -37.38 12.29 -0.62
C LEU A 436 -36.04 11.67 -1.05
N LYS A 437 -35.78 10.41 -0.68
CA LYS A 437 -34.57 9.69 -1.09
C LYS A 437 -34.53 9.42 -2.59
N LYS A 438 -35.66 9.17 -3.25
CA LYS A 438 -35.74 9.06 -4.72
C LYS A 438 -35.46 10.39 -5.39
N ARG A 439 -35.97 11.51 -4.84
CA ARG A 439 -35.73 12.86 -5.38
C ARG A 439 -34.29 13.35 -5.20
N LEU A 440 -33.57 12.86 -4.19
CA LEU A 440 -32.14 13.18 -3.96
C LEU A 440 -31.17 12.33 -4.80
N LYS A 441 -31.67 11.33 -5.54
CA LYS A 441 -30.86 10.48 -6.44
C LYS A 441 -30.84 11.00 -7.89
N PHE A 442 -31.72 11.94 -8.20
CA PHE A 442 -31.65 12.81 -9.38
C PHE A 442 -30.98 14.12 -8.95
#